data_AF-A0A2R6RCH1-F1
#
_entry.id   AF-A0A2R6RCH1-F1
#
_cell.length_a   1.000
_cell.length_b   1.000
_cell.length_c   1.000
_cell.angle_alpha   90.00
_cell.angle_beta   90.00
_cell.angle_gamma   90.00
#
_symmetry.space_group_name_H-M   'P 1'
#
loop_
_entity.id
_entity.type
_entity.pdbx_description
1 polymer ?
#
loop_
_entity_poly.entity_id
_entity_poly.type
_entity_poly.pdbx_seq_one_letter_code
_entity_poly.pdbx_strand_id
1 'polypeptide(L)'
;MRDHLFQLLGTSFFPRWKEKHQVRLTVSIDGLNLHMPPPYSIVTQESEQGSWHVPTVVGDDLETPRQWICATRARDPSSRNNEVVQSSTSNIL
;
A
#
# COMPACT_ATOMS: atom_id res chain seq x y z
N MET A 1 -0.46 -11.66 13.54
CA MET A 1 0.55 -11.05 14.44
C MET A 1 -0.01 -9.76 15.08
N ARG A 2 -1.07 -9.89 15.89
CA ARG A 2 -1.72 -8.79 16.64
C ARG A 2 -1.94 -9.14 18.13
N ASP A 3 -1.46 -10.31 18.57
CA ASP A 3 -1.60 -10.77 19.95
C ASP A 3 -0.68 -9.98 20.91
N HIS A 4 -0.84 -10.23 22.21
CA HIS A 4 -0.07 -9.56 23.26
C HIS A 4 1.43 -9.83 23.19
N LEU A 5 1.86 -10.97 22.63
CA LEU A 5 3.28 -11.27 22.46
C LEU A 5 3.93 -10.30 21.46
N PHE A 6 3.25 -9.99 20.35
CA PHE A 6 3.75 -9.05 19.35
C PHE A 6 3.75 -7.59 19.80
N GLN A 7 2.98 -7.23 20.84
CA GLN A 7 3.00 -5.87 21.41
C GLN A 7 4.37 -5.55 22.02
N LEU A 8 5.10 -6.56 22.51
CA LEU A 8 6.45 -6.40 23.08
C LEU A 8 7.50 -6.02 22.03
N LEU A 9 7.28 -6.32 20.75
CA LEU A 9 8.22 -6.01 19.67
C LEU A 9 8.16 -4.54 19.20
N GLY A 10 7.31 -3.73 19.83
CA GLY A 10 7.13 -2.32 19.52
C GLY A 10 6.28 -2.06 18.27
N THR A 11 5.66 -0.88 18.23
CA THR A 11 4.69 -0.49 17.19
C THR A 11 5.31 0.17 15.96
N SER A 12 6.63 0.45 15.98
CA SER A 12 7.33 1.15 14.89
C SER A 12 8.14 0.21 13.99
N PHE A 13 8.94 -0.69 14.58
CA PHE A 13 9.85 -1.57 13.85
C PHE A 13 9.13 -2.80 13.28
N PHE A 14 8.37 -3.50 14.12
CA PHE A 14 7.78 -4.77 13.77
C PHE A 14 6.80 -4.71 12.58
N PRO A 15 5.92 -3.70 12.46
CA PRO A 15 5.06 -3.56 11.28
C PRO A 15 5.85 -3.42 9.97
N ARG A 16 6.91 -2.59 9.97
CA ARG A 16 7.78 -2.37 8.80
C ARG A 16 8.58 -3.62 8.45
N TRP A 17 9.09 -4.32 9.45
CA TRP A 17 9.79 -5.60 9.24
C TRP A 17 8.87 -6.63 8.62
N LYS A 18 7.67 -6.80 9.19
CA LYS A 18 6.66 -7.75 8.72
C LYS A 18 6.27 -7.45 7.28
N GLU A 19 6.06 -6.19 6.93
CA GLU A 19 5.70 -5.80 5.56
C GLU A 19 6.75 -6.25 4.53
N LYS A 20 8.04 -6.11 4.84
CA LYS A 20 9.14 -6.43 3.91
C LYS A 20 9.51 -7.92 3.86
N HIS A 21 9.15 -8.71 4.88
CA HIS A 21 9.63 -10.09 5.03
C HIS A 21 8.51 -11.14 5.12
N GLN A 22 7.26 -10.75 5.34
CA GLN A 22 6.15 -11.69 5.46
C GLN A 22 5.69 -12.17 4.07
N VAL A 23 5.98 -13.43 3.74
CA VAL A 23 5.31 -14.14 2.64
C VAL A 23 3.99 -14.70 3.15
N ARG A 24 2.89 -14.51 2.40
CA ARG A 24 1.58 -15.06 2.73
C ARG A 24 1.20 -16.18 1.76
N LEU A 25 0.38 -17.11 2.25
CA LEU A 25 -0.02 -18.31 1.54
C LEU A 25 -1.53 -18.31 1.37
N THR A 26 -2.02 -18.53 0.14
CA THR A 26 -3.43 -18.79 -0.11
C THR A 26 -3.59 -20.11 -0.86
N VAL A 27 -4.53 -20.95 -0.42
CA VAL A 27 -4.86 -22.22 -1.07
C VAL A 27 -6.13 -22.03 -1.88
N SER A 28 -6.07 -22.40 -3.15
CA SER A 28 -7.19 -22.33 -4.10
C SER A 28 -7.36 -23.66 -4.82
N ILE A 29 -8.43 -23.81 -5.61
CA ILE A 29 -8.65 -25.00 -6.45
C ILE A 29 -7.50 -25.18 -7.46
N ASP A 30 -6.93 -24.08 -7.95
CA ASP A 30 -5.79 -24.06 -8.87
C ASP A 30 -4.44 -24.35 -8.17
N GLY A 31 -4.48 -24.59 -6.85
CA GLY A 31 -3.33 -24.94 -6.03
C GLY A 31 -2.89 -23.81 -5.10
N LEU A 32 -1.59 -23.82 -4.79
CA LEU A 32 -0.95 -22.99 -3.78
C LEU A 32 -0.44 -21.68 -4.40
N ASN A 33 -0.82 -20.54 -3.84
CA ASN A 33 -0.30 -19.23 -4.26
C ASN A 33 0.48 -18.56 -3.13
N LEU A 34 1.69 -18.09 -3.48
CA LEU A 34 2.59 -17.37 -2.57
C LEU A 34 2.51 -15.88 -2.88
N HIS A 35 2.00 -15.12 -1.92
CA HIS A 35 1.97 -13.65 -1.99
C HIS A 35 3.27 -13.12 -1.41
N MET A 36 4.14 -12.66 -2.30
CA MET A 36 5.41 -12.05 -1.93
C MET A 36 5.19 -10.64 -1.35
N PRO A 37 6.08 -10.18 -0.44
CA PRO A 37 6.12 -8.80 -0.01
C PRO A 37 6.12 -7.82 -1.20
N PRO A 38 5.38 -6.70 -1.12
CA PRO A 38 5.34 -5.72 -2.20
C PRO A 38 6.73 -5.10 -2.42
N PRO A 39 7.09 -4.73 -3.67
CA PRO A 39 8.38 -4.11 -3.97
C PRO A 39 8.47 -2.65 -3.48
N TYR A 40 7.38 -2.08 -2.99
CA TYR A 40 7.28 -0.72 -2.45
C TYR A 40 6.80 -0.75 -1.00
N SER A 41 7.07 0.34 -0.25
CA SER A 41 6.60 0.47 1.13
C SER A 41 5.21 1.10 1.23
N ILE A 42 4.30 0.46 1.96
CA ILE A 42 2.94 0.90 2.27
C ILE A 42 2.97 1.88 3.45
N VAL A 43 3.56 3.04 3.19
CA VAL A 43 3.61 4.18 4.11
C VAL A 43 3.12 5.43 3.41
N THR A 44 2.85 6.49 4.16
CA THR A 44 2.65 7.80 3.54
C THR A 44 3.95 8.23 2.85
N GLN A 45 3.87 8.53 1.56
CA GLN A 45 5.01 8.93 0.74
C GLN A 45 4.79 10.31 0.14
N GLU A 46 5.86 11.10 0.09
CA GLU A 46 5.94 12.35 -0.65
C GLU A 46 6.90 12.15 -1.84
N SER A 47 6.44 12.49 -3.04
CA SER A 47 7.22 12.49 -4.27
C SER A 47 8.07 13.76 -4.37
N GLU A 48 9.20 13.69 -5.07
CA GLU A 48 10.04 14.83 -5.43
C GLU A 48 9.27 15.97 -6.13
N GLN A 49 8.20 15.64 -6.86
CA GLN A 49 7.34 16.65 -7.51
C GLN A 49 6.28 17.25 -6.58
N GLY A 50 6.30 16.90 -5.28
CA GLY A 50 5.39 17.39 -4.25
C GLY A 50 4.01 16.72 -4.27
N SER A 51 3.88 15.55 -4.90
CA SER A 51 2.68 14.70 -4.83
C SER A 51 2.71 13.80 -3.60
N TRP A 52 1.54 13.55 -3.02
CA TRP A 52 1.37 12.73 -1.82
C TRP A 52 0.60 11.45 -2.12
N HIS A 53 1.07 10.34 -1.56
CA HIS A 53 0.39 9.05 -1.61
C HIS A 53 0.15 8.57 -0.18
N VAL A 54 -1.12 8.45 0.20
CA VAL A 54 -1.54 8.06 1.56
C VAL A 54 -2.32 6.74 1.48
N PRO A 55 -1.80 5.64 2.05
CA PRO A 55 -2.53 4.38 2.10
C PRO A 55 -3.63 4.45 3.16
N THR A 56 -4.81 3.92 2.85
CA THR A 56 -5.87 3.70 3.85
C THR A 56 -5.56 2.49 4.71
N VAL A 57 -6.03 2.44 5.96
CA VAL A 57 -5.80 1.30 6.86
C VAL A 57 -6.81 0.19 6.54
N VAL A 58 -6.34 -0.89 5.90
CA VAL A 58 -7.15 -2.08 5.60
C VAL A 58 -6.65 -3.27 6.42
N GLY A 59 -7.60 -4.12 6.83
CA GLY A 59 -7.37 -5.28 7.68
C GLY A 59 -6.61 -6.41 6.98
N ASP A 60 -7.06 -6.80 5.79
CA ASP A 60 -6.38 -7.74 4.89
C ASP A 60 -6.43 -7.23 3.44
N ASP A 61 -5.25 -7.03 2.85
CA ASP A 61 -5.09 -6.50 1.50
C ASP A 61 -5.21 -7.59 0.43
N LEU A 62 -5.20 -8.86 0.82
CA LEU A 62 -5.35 -9.98 -0.12
C LEU A 62 -6.81 -10.17 -0.54
N GLU A 63 -7.75 -10.00 0.40
CA GLU A 63 -9.18 -10.13 0.13
C GLU A 63 -9.76 -8.82 -0.44
N THR A 64 -9.32 -7.69 0.09
CA THR A 64 -9.79 -6.36 -0.33
C THR A 64 -8.62 -5.51 -0.81
N PRO A 65 -8.58 -5.11 -2.08
CA PRO A 65 -7.52 -4.24 -2.58
C PRO A 65 -7.40 -2.97 -1.75
N ARG A 66 -6.20 -2.68 -1.26
CA ARG A 66 -5.94 -1.48 -0.45
C ARG A 66 -6.18 -0.22 -1.28
N GLN A 67 -7.00 0.68 -0.75
CA GLN A 67 -7.26 1.98 -1.37
C GLN A 67 -6.16 2.99 -1.00
N TRP A 68 -5.87 3.89 -1.94
CA TRP A 68 -4.87 4.95 -1.82
C TRP A 68 -5.50 6.30 -2.11
N ILE A 69 -5.07 7.31 -1.38
CA ILE A 69 -5.38 8.71 -1.66
C ILE A 69 -4.16 9.32 -2.34
N CYS A 70 -4.36 9.83 -3.56
CA CYS A 70 -3.33 10.50 -4.34
C CYS A 70 -3.64 11.99 -4.41
N ALA A 71 -2.75 12.84 -3.89
CA ALA A 71 -2.88 14.28 -3.97
C ALA A 71 -1.72 14.87 -4.79
N THR A 72 -2.04 15.38 -5.99
CA THR A 72 -1.09 16.00 -6.90
C THR A 72 -1.48 17.46 -7.14
N ARG A 73 -0.49 18.34 -7.25
CA ARG A 73 -0.73 19.76 -7.54
C ARG A 73 -1.25 19.91 -8.98
N ALA A 74 -2.39 20.58 -9.15
CA ALA A 74 -2.89 20.92 -10.47
C ALA A 74 -1.91 21.87 -11.17
N ARG A 75 -1.43 21.50 -12.35
CA ARG A 75 -0.68 22.39 -13.24
C ARG A 75 -1.67 23.00 -14.22
N ASP A 76 -1.87 24.32 -14.11
CA ASP A 76 -2.75 25.20 -14.89
C ASP A 76 -4.21 24.73 -15.16
N PRO A 77 -5.24 25.51 -14.77
CA PRO A 77 -6.65 25.10 -14.85
C PRO A 77 -7.26 25.12 -16.27
N SER A 78 -6.52 25.46 -17.33
CA SER A 78 -7.05 25.53 -18.71
C SER A 78 -7.27 24.18 -19.38
N SER A 79 -6.94 23.06 -18.72
CA SER A 79 -7.11 21.69 -19.22
C SER A 79 -8.07 20.84 -18.38
N ARG A 80 -8.92 21.46 -17.56
CA ARG A 80 -9.91 20.75 -16.74
C ARG A 80 -11.03 20.15 -17.59
N ASN A 81 -10.80 18.95 -18.11
CA ASN A 81 -11.84 17.96 -18.35
C ASN A 81 -11.42 16.63 -17.71
N ASN A 82 -12.32 16.14 -16.86
CA ASN A 82 -12.32 14.87 -16.12
C ASN A 82 -11.54 14.85 -14.80
N GLU A 83 -12.29 14.97 -13.70
CA GLU A 83 -12.02 14.22 -12.47
C GLU A 83 -11.87 12.74 -12.86
N VAL A 84 -10.62 12.30 -12.99
CA VAL A 84 -10.31 10.89 -13.03
C VAL A 84 -9.72 10.58 -11.66
N VAL A 85 -10.52 9.91 -10.81
CA VAL A 85 -9.98 9.11 -9.71
C VAL A 85 -9.17 8.01 -10.39
N GLN A 86 -7.92 8.30 -10.71
CA GLN A 86 -7.02 7.31 -11.29
C GLN A 86 -6.56 6.40 -10.16
N SER A 87 -7.17 5.22 -10.10
CA SER A 87 -6.58 4.04 -9.47
C SER A 87 -5.33 3.64 -10.26
N SER A 88 -4.25 4.40 -10.08
CA SER A 88 -2.97 4.12 -10.72
C SER A 88 -2.21 3.11 -9.87
N THR A 89 -1.97 1.92 -10.41
CA THR A 89 -0.92 1.02 -9.91
C THR A 89 0.41 1.71 -10.11
N SER A 90 0.98 2.24 -9.02
CA SER A 90 2.28 2.91 -9.04
C SER A 90 3.38 1.93 -9.43
N ASN A 91 3.94 2.10 -10.64
CA ASN A 91 5.31 1.69 -10.94
C ASN A 91 6.19 2.90 -10.66
N ILE A 92 6.85 2.91 -9.50
CA ILE A 92 7.90 3.88 -9.16
C ILE A 92 9.22 3.22 -9.54
N LEU A 93 9.90 3.78 -10.55
CA LEU A 93 11.36 3.66 -10.76
C LEU A 93 12.01 4.94 -10.24
#